data_AF-A0A8H7T136-F1
#
_entry.id   AF-A0A8H7T136-F1
#
_cell.length_a   1.000
_cell.length_b   1.000
_cell.length_c   1.000
_cell.angle_alpha   90.00
_cell.angle_beta   90.00
_cell.angle_gamma   90.00
#
_symmetry.space_group_name_H-M   'P 1'
#
loop_
_entity.id
_entity.type
_entity.pdbx_description
1 polymer ?
#
loop_
_entity_poly.entity_id
_entity_poly.type
_entity_poly.pdbx_seq_one_letter_code
_entity_poly.pdbx_strand_id
1 'polypeptide(L)'
;MLCTDILIELEKPLTITPPPDHSEYLSGVDCDQVKTEYHDFLASTVRFLHVVQERQMVWRWGADSAVYDGVGWLQGLWASRSKNSQNRSFIEQQMSMYAKTGCFGKSNEVLRRDVEVVEYLNDLLDLFG
;
A
#
# COMPACT_ATOMS: atom_id res chain seq x y z
N MET A 1 -4.91 13.94 6.50
CA MET A 1 -3.60 13.87 5.83
C MET A 1 -3.89 13.88 4.35
N LEU A 2 -3.38 14.83 3.57
CA LEU A 2 -3.69 14.91 2.13
C LEU A 2 -2.77 13.95 1.34
N CYS A 3 -3.21 13.50 0.16
CA CYS A 3 -2.45 12.68 -0.80
C CYS A 3 -0.97 13.12 -0.93
N THR A 4 -0.79 14.43 -1.05
CA THR A 4 0.50 15.08 -1.21
C THR A 4 1.40 14.90 0.00
N ASP A 5 0.85 14.94 1.22
CA ASP A 5 1.63 14.81 2.45
C ASP A 5 2.16 13.37 2.59
N ILE A 6 1.35 12.38 2.23
CA ILE A 6 1.72 10.95 2.25
C ILE A 6 2.79 10.68 1.19
N LEU A 7 2.60 11.19 -0.04
CA LEU A 7 3.59 11.06 -1.10
C LEU A 7 4.92 11.72 -0.70
N ILE A 8 4.88 12.92 -0.13
CA ILE A 8 6.09 13.63 0.35
C ILE A 8 6.81 12.82 1.44
N GLU A 9 6.09 12.27 2.42
CA GLU A 9 6.71 11.46 3.48
C GLU A 9 7.31 10.14 2.97
N LEU A 10 6.70 9.53 1.96
CA LEU A 10 7.19 8.28 1.33
C LEU A 10 8.34 8.54 0.34
N GLU A 11 8.39 9.73 -0.26
CA GLU A 11 9.48 10.19 -1.12
C GLU A 11 10.71 10.64 -0.33
N LYS A 12 10.58 10.87 1.00
CA LYS A 12 11.74 11.19 1.83
C LYS A 12 12.77 10.07 1.70
N PRO A 13 14.05 10.40 1.47
CA PRO A 13 15.10 9.40 1.40
C PRO A 13 15.08 8.62 2.71
N LEU A 14 14.76 7.34 2.60
CA LEU A 14 15.17 6.38 3.62
C LEU A 14 16.68 6.59 3.79
N THR A 15 17.20 6.58 5.01
CA THR A 15 18.64 6.47 5.28
C THR A 15 19.11 5.09 4.79
N ILE A 16 19.14 4.96 3.48
CA ILE A 16 19.53 3.82 2.70
C ILE A 16 20.78 4.32 2.01
N THR A 17 21.91 3.75 2.43
CA THR A 17 23.08 3.65 1.57
C THR A 17 22.56 3.26 0.19
N PRO A 18 22.80 4.08 -0.85
CA PRO A 18 22.21 3.83 -2.16
C PRO A 18 22.48 2.36 -2.51
N PRO A 19 21.47 1.62 -2.99
CA PRO A 19 21.73 0.29 -3.48
C PRO A 19 22.86 0.43 -4.50
N PRO A 20 23.90 -0.41 -4.45
CA PRO A 20 24.95 -0.36 -5.46
C PRO A 20 24.29 -0.42 -6.84
N ASP A 21 24.88 0.22 -7.84
CA ASP A 21 24.51 0.09 -9.25
C ASP A 21 24.53 -1.41 -9.64
N HIS A 22 23.46 -2.12 -9.29
CA HIS A 22 23.25 -3.51 -9.62
C HIS A 22 22.39 -3.49 -10.86
N SER A 23 23.04 -3.50 -12.00
CA SER A 23 22.46 -3.99 -13.25
C SER A 23 22.18 -5.50 -13.20
N GLU A 24 21.79 -6.04 -12.05
CA GLU A 24 21.25 -7.39 -11.89
C GLU A 24 19.73 -7.27 -11.81
N TYR A 25 19.12 -6.78 -12.89
CA TYR A 25 17.74 -7.15 -13.15
C TYR A 25 17.71 -8.67 -13.22
N LEU A 26 16.75 -9.29 -12.51
CA LEU A 26 16.52 -10.73 -12.61
C LEU A 26 16.25 -11.06 -14.09
N SER A 27 17.26 -11.58 -14.80
CA SER A 27 17.13 -11.96 -16.20
C SER A 27 16.15 -13.13 -16.29
N GLY A 28 15.12 -13.00 -17.13
CA GLY A 28 14.07 -14.01 -17.29
C GLY A 28 12.80 -13.76 -16.45
N VAL A 29 12.62 -12.58 -15.86
CA VAL A 29 11.34 -12.21 -15.23
C VAL A 29 10.29 -11.92 -16.31
N ASP A 30 9.15 -12.61 -16.21
CA ASP A 30 7.96 -12.30 -16.99
C ASP A 30 7.28 -11.06 -16.41
N CYS A 31 7.51 -9.91 -17.04
CA CYS A 31 6.96 -8.65 -16.57
C CYS A 31 5.45 -8.53 -16.75
N ASP A 32 4.85 -9.27 -17.69
CA ASP A 32 3.40 -9.28 -17.85
C ASP A 32 2.77 -10.05 -16.68
N GLN A 33 3.37 -11.18 -16.30
CA GLN A 33 2.95 -11.91 -15.09
C GLN A 33 3.11 -11.06 -13.82
N VAL A 34 4.27 -10.45 -13.59
CA VAL A 34 4.51 -9.62 -12.39
C VAL A 34 3.51 -8.47 -12.27
N LYS A 35 3.22 -7.78 -13.39
CA LYS A 35 2.22 -6.71 -13.39
C LYS A 35 0.82 -7.22 -13.14
N THR A 36 0.46 -8.36 -13.75
CA THR A 36 -0.83 -9.01 -13.55
C THR A 36 -1.04 -9.37 -12.08
N GLU A 37 -0.07 -10.04 -11.46
CA GLU A 37 -0.15 -10.42 -10.05
C GLU A 37 -0.23 -9.19 -9.12
N TYR A 38 0.51 -8.13 -9.44
CA TYR A 38 0.40 -6.86 -8.70
C TYR A 38 -1.00 -6.24 -8.81
N HIS A 39 -1.55 -6.15 -10.02
CA HIS A 39 -2.88 -5.58 -10.24
C HIS A 39 -3.99 -6.44 -9.64
N ASP A 40 -3.86 -7.77 -9.69
CA ASP A 40 -4.81 -8.70 -9.07
C ASP A 40 -4.79 -8.59 -7.53
N PHE A 41 -3.61 -8.40 -6.94
CA PHE A 41 -3.47 -8.13 -5.51
C PHE A 41 -4.17 -6.83 -5.11
N LEU A 42 -3.95 -5.74 -5.86
CA LEU A 42 -4.63 -4.47 -5.63
C LEU A 42 -6.15 -4.60 -5.80
N ALA A 43 -6.61 -5.23 -6.87
CA ALA A 43 -8.03 -5.42 -7.15
C ALA A 43 -8.72 -6.23 -6.05
N SER A 44 -8.05 -7.28 -5.55
CA SER A 44 -8.55 -8.08 -4.43
C SER A 44 -8.62 -7.28 -3.14
N THR A 45 -7.60 -6.45 -2.87
CA THR A 45 -7.58 -5.54 -1.71
C THR A 45 -8.73 -4.55 -1.77
N VAL A 46 -8.90 -3.85 -2.90
CA VAL A 46 -10.00 -2.89 -3.11
C VAL A 46 -11.37 -3.55 -2.99
N ARG A 47 -11.54 -4.76 -3.54
CA ARG A 47 -12.79 -5.51 -3.40
C ARG A 47 -13.10 -5.85 -1.95
N PHE A 48 -12.10 -6.26 -1.17
CA PHE A 48 -12.27 -6.51 0.25
C PHE A 48 -12.73 -5.24 0.99
N LEU A 49 -12.04 -4.11 0.77
CA LEU A 49 -12.40 -2.83 1.39
C LEU A 49 -13.82 -2.37 0.99
N HIS A 50 -14.21 -2.61 -0.26
CA HIS A 50 -15.55 -2.31 -0.73
C HIS A 50 -16.63 -3.08 0.02
N VAL A 51 -16.42 -4.38 0.26
CA VAL A 51 -17.36 -5.19 1.06
C VAL A 51 -17.45 -4.66 2.50
N VAL A 52 -16.35 -4.20 3.09
CA VAL A 52 -16.37 -3.58 4.42
C VAL A 52 -17.15 -2.27 4.38
N GLN A 53 -16.94 -1.43 3.38
CA GLN A 53 -17.66 -0.17 3.19
C GLN A 53 -19.17 -0.40 3.04
N GLU A 54 -19.60 -1.32 2.17
CA GLU A 54 -21.02 -1.62 1.97
C GLU A 54 -21.69 -2.05 3.29
N ARG A 55 -21.00 -2.88 4.08
CA ARG A 55 -21.50 -3.28 5.39
C ARG A 55 -21.48 -2.12 6.38
N GLN A 56 -20.47 -1.26 6.36
CA GLN A 56 -20.44 -0.08 7.22
C GLN A 56 -21.63 0.84 6.94
N MET A 57 -22.02 1.03 5.67
CA MET A 57 -23.19 1.85 5.31
C MET A 57 -24.51 1.29 5.85
N VAL A 58 -24.61 -0.03 6.00
CA VAL A 58 -25.81 -0.72 6.50
C VAL A 58 -25.82 -0.79 8.02
N TRP A 59 -24.71 -1.18 8.63
CA TRP A 59 -24.63 -1.50 10.07
C TRP A 59 -24.25 -0.29 10.91
N ARG A 60 -23.60 0.72 10.32
CA ARG A 60 -23.17 1.97 10.97
C ARG A 60 -22.41 1.72 12.26
N TRP A 61 -21.34 0.92 12.16
CA TRP A 61 -20.45 0.69 13.29
C TRP A 61 -19.77 2.01 13.70
N GLY A 62 -19.59 2.19 15.01
CA GLY A 62 -18.83 3.31 15.56
C GLY A 62 -17.32 3.05 15.62
N ALA A 63 -16.58 4.08 15.98
CA ALA A 63 -15.13 4.01 16.22
C ALA A 63 -14.72 3.10 17.40
N ASP A 64 -15.68 2.67 18.23
CA ASP A 64 -15.49 1.69 19.30
C ASP A 64 -15.66 0.23 18.84
N SER A 65 -15.94 0.01 17.55
CA SER A 65 -16.16 -1.32 17.01
C SER A 65 -14.86 -2.07 16.70
N ALA A 66 -14.90 -3.40 16.86
CA ALA A 66 -13.80 -4.26 16.42
C ALA A 66 -13.53 -4.16 14.91
N VAL A 67 -14.51 -3.72 14.11
CA VAL A 67 -14.32 -3.48 12.67
C VAL A 67 -13.47 -2.24 12.45
N TYR A 68 -13.74 -1.14 13.16
CA TYR A 68 -12.90 0.06 13.12
C TYR A 68 -11.45 -0.26 13.50
N ASP A 69 -11.25 -1.01 14.60
CA ASP A 69 -9.92 -1.45 15.02
C ASP A 69 -9.20 -2.27 13.94
N GLY A 70 -9.93 -3.19 13.29
CA GLY A 70 -9.39 -4.01 12.21
C GLY A 70 -8.98 -3.20 10.97
N VAL A 71 -9.82 -2.24 10.56
CA VAL A 71 -9.52 -1.36 9.42
C VAL A 71 -8.36 -0.42 9.79
N GLY A 72 -8.33 0.13 11.00
CA GLY A 72 -7.26 1.00 11.48
C GLY A 72 -5.93 0.27 11.62
N TRP A 73 -5.97 -1.00 12.01
CA TRP A 73 -4.79 -1.87 11.98
C TRP A 73 -4.29 -2.11 10.56
N LEU A 74 -5.19 -2.41 9.61
CA LEU A 74 -4.85 -2.59 8.20
C LEU A 74 -4.25 -1.31 7.59
N GLN A 75 -4.87 -0.16 7.85
CA GLN A 75 -4.32 1.15 7.47
C GLN A 75 -2.91 1.35 8.03
N GLY A 76 -2.69 0.98 9.30
CA GLY A 76 -1.38 1.03 9.94
C GLY A 76 -0.34 0.14 9.26
N LEU A 77 -0.71 -1.04 8.77
CA LEU A 77 0.21 -1.89 7.99
C LEU A 77 0.60 -1.27 6.65
N TRP A 78 -0.37 -0.64 5.98
CA TRP A 78 -0.15 0.01 4.70
C TRP A 78 0.72 1.26 4.84
N ALA A 79 0.44 2.14 5.80
CA ALA A 79 1.04 3.47 5.86
C ALA A 79 2.14 3.65 6.92
N SER A 80 2.21 2.79 7.94
CA SER A 80 3.10 3.00 9.10
C SER A 80 4.24 1.99 9.21
N ARG A 81 5.42 2.51 9.60
CA ARG A 81 6.60 1.70 9.98
C ARG A 81 6.50 1.14 11.40
N SER A 82 5.74 1.80 12.29
CA SER A 82 5.78 1.57 13.75
C SER A 82 5.09 0.29 14.24
N LYS A 83 4.47 -0.48 13.33
CA LYS A 83 3.67 -1.67 13.67
C LYS A 83 4.10 -2.95 12.93
N ASN A 84 5.19 -2.91 12.15
CA ASN A 84 5.68 -4.06 11.38
C ASN A 84 7.11 -4.46 11.82
N SER A 85 7.36 -5.77 11.95
CA SER A 85 8.67 -6.35 12.26
C SER A 85 9.80 -5.98 11.30
N GLN A 86 9.48 -5.56 10.07
CA GLN A 86 10.47 -5.10 9.09
C GLN A 86 10.79 -3.60 9.19
N ASN A 87 10.15 -2.86 10.10
CA ASN A 87 10.25 -1.40 10.23
C ASN A 87 9.98 -0.65 8.90
N ARG A 88 9.13 -1.26 8.06
CA ARG A 88 8.71 -0.77 6.75
C ARG A 88 7.20 -0.85 6.61
N SER A 89 6.59 0.11 5.94
CA SER A 89 5.20 0.03 5.54
C SER A 89 5.01 -1.03 4.43
N PHE A 90 3.78 -1.47 4.12
CA PHE A 90 3.56 -2.34 2.95
C PHE A 90 3.96 -1.64 1.65
N ILE A 91 3.73 -0.33 1.52
CA ILE A 91 4.17 0.44 0.36
C ILE A 91 5.68 0.31 0.15
N GLU A 92 6.46 0.46 1.21
CA GLU A 92 7.92 0.39 1.14
C GLU A 92 8.42 -1.02 0.81
N GLN A 93 7.72 -2.05 1.30
CA GLN A 93 8.02 -3.43 0.93
C GLN A 93 7.72 -3.70 -0.54
N GLN A 94 6.56 -3.26 -1.04
CA GLN A 94 6.19 -3.43 -2.45
C GLN A 94 7.12 -2.66 -3.37
N MET A 95 7.42 -1.39 -3.07
CA MET A 95 8.41 -0.61 -3.81
C MET A 95 9.76 -1.32 -3.88
N SER A 96 10.27 -1.80 -2.74
CA SER A 96 11.55 -2.52 -2.68
C SER A 96 11.51 -3.85 -3.42
N MET A 97 10.37 -4.54 -3.43
CA MET A 97 10.19 -5.83 -4.09
C MET A 97 10.13 -5.66 -5.61
N TYR A 98 9.25 -4.78 -6.10
CA TYR A 98 9.04 -4.56 -7.53
C TYR A 98 10.19 -3.80 -8.19
N ALA A 99 10.93 -2.96 -7.46
CA ALA A 99 12.15 -2.32 -7.98
C ALA A 99 13.18 -3.34 -8.47
N LYS A 100 13.32 -4.49 -7.78
CA LYS A 100 14.26 -5.56 -8.15
C LYS A 100 13.87 -6.27 -9.45
N THR A 101 12.60 -6.21 -9.84
CA THR A 101 12.11 -6.84 -11.08
C THR A 101 12.42 -5.99 -12.32
N GLY A 102 12.55 -4.67 -12.16
CA GLY A 102 12.65 -3.71 -13.28
C GLY A 102 11.37 -3.57 -14.11
N CYS A 103 10.32 -4.35 -13.86
CA CYS A 103 9.15 -4.44 -14.72
C CYS A 103 8.31 -3.16 -14.77
N PHE A 104 8.40 -2.32 -13.73
CA PHE A 104 7.75 -1.01 -13.67
C PHE A 104 8.65 0.14 -14.17
N GLY A 105 9.92 -0.13 -14.50
CA GLY A 105 10.85 0.86 -15.05
C GLY A 105 10.94 2.13 -14.20
N LYS A 106 10.81 3.29 -14.84
CA LYS A 106 10.79 4.62 -14.19
C LYS A 106 9.38 5.03 -13.71
N SER A 107 8.40 4.14 -13.81
CA SER A 107 7.03 4.44 -13.40
C SER A 107 6.92 4.45 -11.88
N ASN A 108 6.29 5.49 -11.33
CA ASN A 108 5.87 5.53 -9.92
C ASN A 108 4.54 4.80 -9.69
N GLU A 109 4.14 3.90 -10.59
CA GLU A 109 2.86 3.20 -10.53
C GLU A 109 2.65 2.45 -9.23
N VAL A 110 3.67 1.71 -8.76
CA VAL A 110 3.59 0.94 -7.51
C VAL A 110 3.26 1.87 -6.34
N LEU A 111 4.04 2.95 -6.18
CA LEU A 111 3.81 3.95 -5.14
C LEU A 111 2.43 4.60 -5.27
N ARG A 112 2.07 5.07 -6.47
CA ARG A 112 0.81 5.80 -6.70
C ARG A 112 -0.40 4.94 -6.36
N ARG A 113 -0.44 3.69 -6.83
CA ARG A 113 -1.56 2.77 -6.59
C ARG A 113 -1.64 2.32 -5.13
N ASP A 114 -0.50 2.12 -4.50
CA ASP A 114 -0.46 1.79 -3.08
C ASP A 114 -0.97 2.94 -2.20
N VAL A 115 -0.70 4.20 -2.58
CA VAL A 115 -1.27 5.39 -1.93
C VAL A 115 -2.78 5.47 -2.13
N GLU A 116 -3.31 5.16 -3.32
CA GLU A 116 -4.77 5.08 -3.57
C GLU A 116 -5.46 4.09 -2.59
N VAL A 117 -4.81 2.98 -2.22
CA VAL A 117 -5.33 2.05 -1.21
C VAL A 117 -5.34 2.67 0.19
N VAL A 118 -4.29 3.39 0.57
CA VAL A 118 -4.23 4.09 1.87
C VAL A 118 -5.31 5.17 1.97
N GLU A 119 -5.55 5.90 0.88
CA GLU A 119 -6.63 6.89 0.82
C GLU A 119 -7.99 6.23 1.02
N TYR A 120 -8.26 5.13 0.33
CA TYR A 120 -9.49 4.39 0.53
C TYR A 120 -9.64 3.90 1.98
N LEU A 121 -8.55 3.43 2.60
CA LEU A 121 -8.57 3.04 4.02
C LEU A 121 -8.89 4.22 4.95
N ASN A 122 -8.34 5.40 4.69
CA ASN A 122 -8.61 6.60 5.47
C ASN A 122 -10.08 7.05 5.29
N ASP A 123 -10.56 7.11 4.05
CA ASP A 123 -11.96 7.46 3.74
C ASP A 123 -12.92 6.47 4.40
N LEU A 124 -12.58 5.18 4.40
CA LEU A 124 -13.38 4.15 5.06
C LEU A 124 -13.40 4.34 6.58
N LEU A 125 -12.28 4.69 7.21
CA LEU A 125 -12.22 4.97 8.65
C LEU A 125 -13.06 6.19 9.02
N ASP A 126 -13.07 7.23 8.19
CA ASP A 126 -13.88 8.44 8.40
C ASP A 126 -15.39 8.12 8.40
N LEU A 127 -15.83 7.04 7.74
CA LEU A 127 -17.23 6.59 7.78
C LEU A 127 -17.68 6.02 9.14
N PHE A 128 -16.77 5.76 10.08
CA PHE A 128 -17.09 5.20 11.40
C PHE A 128 -17.40 6.27 12.46
N GLY A 129 -17.26 7.56 12.12
CA GLY A 129 -17.63 8.69 12.97
C GLY A 129 -16.44 9.42 13.59
#